data_AF-A0A221R5W4-F1
#
_entry.id   AF-A0A221R5W4-F1
#
_cell.length_a   1.000
_cell.length_b   1.000
_cell.length_c   1.000
_cell.angle_alpha   90.00
_cell.angle_beta   90.00
_cell.angle_gamma   90.00
#
_symmetry.space_group_name_H-M   'P 1'
#
loop_
_entity.id
_entity.type
_entity.pdbx_description
1 polymer ?
#
loop_
_entity_poly.entity_id
_entity_poly.type
_entity_poly.pdbx_seq_one_letter_code
_entity_poly.pdbx_strand_id
1 'polypeptide(L)'
;MPGATPLATSFDGSTDPAVASLVAGSSKSSANEMLEYYTQELTRQGFTAVPAASASAGTASALAAAGTLVRDFVRSGGKETATITVVTANGQAVATVGISVNQSAFK
;
A
#
# COMPACT_ATOMS: atom_id res chain seq x y z
N MET A 1 -4.05 -3.94 -10.66
CA MET A 1 -4.25 -5.41 -10.55
C MET A 1 -5.34 -5.84 -11.53
N PRO A 2 -5.09 -6.83 -12.39
CA PRO A 2 -6.11 -7.38 -13.30
C PRO A 2 -7.32 -7.89 -12.52
N GLY A 3 -8.52 -7.45 -12.88
CA GLY A 3 -9.76 -7.89 -12.23
C GLY A 3 -10.07 -7.23 -10.88
N ALA A 4 -9.24 -6.31 -10.40
CA ALA A 4 -9.59 -5.44 -9.27
C ALA A 4 -10.31 -4.18 -9.77
N THR A 5 -11.30 -3.73 -9.01
CA THR A 5 -12.08 -2.51 -9.27
C THR A 5 -11.55 -1.38 -8.39
N PRO A 6 -11.16 -0.23 -8.96
CA PRO A 6 -10.87 0.96 -8.16
C PRO A 6 -12.17 1.44 -7.50
N LEU A 7 -12.18 1.47 -6.16
CA LEU A 7 -13.29 1.98 -5.36
C LEU A 7 -13.12 3.47 -5.08
N ALA A 8 -11.88 3.90 -4.82
CA ALA A 8 -11.55 5.29 -4.59
C ALA A 8 -10.13 5.59 -5.06
N THR A 9 -9.92 6.77 -5.62
CA THR A 9 -8.59 7.29 -5.98
C THR A 9 -8.53 8.75 -5.63
N SER A 10 -7.49 9.18 -4.94
CA SER A 10 -7.20 10.58 -4.72
C SER A 10 -5.74 10.86 -5.03
N PHE A 11 -5.49 12.04 -5.58
CA PHE A 11 -4.17 12.58 -5.79
C PHE A 11 -4.19 14.05 -5.43
N ASP A 12 -3.37 14.43 -4.45
CA ASP A 12 -3.09 15.83 -4.13
C ASP A 12 -1.62 16.11 -4.43
N GLY A 13 -1.38 16.81 -5.53
CA GLY A 13 -0.08 17.32 -5.93
C GLY A 13 0.16 18.77 -5.51
N SER A 14 -0.73 19.36 -4.70
CA SER A 14 -0.61 20.77 -4.27
C SER A 14 0.27 20.91 -3.02
N THR A 15 0.50 19.81 -2.31
CA THR A 15 1.31 19.72 -1.09
C THR A 15 2.67 19.08 -1.36
N ASP A 16 3.70 19.45 -0.59
CA ASP A 16 5.00 18.77 -0.58
C ASP A 16 5.21 18.11 0.80
N PRO A 17 5.29 16.76 0.87
CA PRO A 17 5.19 15.79 -0.22
C PRO A 17 3.77 15.66 -0.79
N ALA A 18 3.68 15.36 -2.08
CA ALA A 18 2.42 15.08 -2.74
C ALA A 18 1.91 13.68 -2.37
N VAL A 19 0.61 13.56 -2.22
CA VAL A 19 -0.04 12.36 -1.66
C VAL A 19 -0.96 11.75 -2.70
N ALA A 20 -0.77 10.46 -2.96
CA ALA A 20 -1.67 9.63 -3.74
C ALA A 20 -2.28 8.55 -2.85
N SER A 21 -3.57 8.29 -3.00
CA SER A 21 -4.24 7.16 -2.39
C SER A 21 -5.10 6.41 -3.40
N LEU A 22 -5.03 5.08 -3.33
CA LEU A 22 -5.82 4.16 -4.16
C LEU A 22 -6.47 3.14 -3.24
N VAL A 23 -7.78 2.99 -3.33
CA VAL A 23 -8.54 1.91 -2.73
C VAL A 23 -9.08 1.06 -3.85
N ALA A 24 -8.69 -0.22 -3.90
CA ALA A 24 -9.10 -1.17 -4.92
C ALA A 24 -9.65 -2.43 -4.26
N GLY A 25 -10.81 -2.91 -4.73
CA GLY A 25 -11.42 -4.16 -4.29
C GLY A 25 -11.30 -5.26 -5.34
N SER A 26 -11.17 -6.50 -4.92
CA SER A 26 -11.32 -7.68 -5.78
C SER A 26 -12.02 -8.80 -5.02
N SER A 27 -12.98 -9.42 -5.70
CA SER A 27 -13.65 -10.64 -5.22
C SER A 27 -12.97 -11.91 -5.73
N LYS A 28 -12.01 -11.79 -6.65
CA LYS A 28 -11.32 -12.93 -7.28
C LYS A 28 -9.93 -13.19 -6.72
N SER A 29 -9.29 -12.16 -6.20
CA SER A 29 -7.90 -12.23 -5.74
C SER A 29 -7.83 -12.24 -4.23
N SER A 30 -6.92 -13.04 -3.69
CA SER A 30 -6.72 -13.11 -2.25
C SER A 30 -6.00 -11.86 -1.73
N ALA A 31 -6.13 -11.57 -0.43
CA ALA A 31 -5.42 -10.45 0.19
C ALA A 31 -3.89 -10.54 0.03
N ASN A 32 -3.32 -11.75 0.10
CA ASN A 32 -1.90 -11.98 -0.17
C ASN A 32 -1.53 -11.62 -1.61
N GLU A 33 -2.33 -12.03 -2.60
CA GLU A 33 -2.04 -11.74 -4.01
C GLU A 33 -2.10 -10.25 -4.31
N MET A 34 -3.02 -9.52 -3.68
CA MET A 34 -3.04 -8.06 -3.75
C MET A 34 -1.78 -7.46 -3.15
N LEU A 35 -1.41 -7.89 -1.95
CA LEU A 35 -0.23 -7.37 -1.27
C LEU A 35 1.03 -7.61 -2.11
N GLU A 36 1.21 -8.81 -2.64
CA GLU A 36 2.34 -9.17 -3.50
C GLU A 36 2.37 -8.33 -4.78
N TYR A 37 1.22 -8.17 -5.46
CA TYR A 37 1.11 -7.36 -6.67
C TYR A 37 1.52 -5.91 -6.42
N TYR A 38 0.94 -5.26 -5.40
CA TYR A 38 1.26 -3.87 -5.08
C TYR A 38 2.69 -3.71 -4.54
N THR A 39 3.20 -4.71 -3.82
CA THR A 39 4.62 -4.76 -3.41
C THR A 39 5.54 -4.73 -4.62
N GLN A 40 5.29 -5.56 -5.64
CA GLN A 40 6.10 -5.58 -6.86
C GLN A 40 6.03 -4.24 -7.62
N GLU A 41 4.85 -3.62 -7.70
CA GLU A 41 4.71 -2.31 -8.34
C GLU A 41 5.50 -1.21 -7.61
N LEU A 42 5.45 -1.18 -6.27
CA LEU A 42 6.23 -0.23 -5.47
C LEU A 42 7.73 -0.49 -5.61
N THR A 43 8.17 -1.75 -5.56
CA THR A 43 9.58 -2.11 -5.77
C THR A 43 10.07 -1.72 -7.16
N ARG A 44 9.24 -1.86 -8.20
CA ARG A 44 9.56 -1.39 -9.55
C ARG A 44 9.73 0.13 -9.63
N GLN A 45 9.06 0.87 -8.75
CA GLN A 45 9.20 2.32 -8.59
C GLN A 45 10.37 2.73 -7.68
N GLY A 46 11.18 1.77 -7.22
CA GLY A 46 12.35 2.00 -6.38
C GLY A 46 12.05 2.14 -4.88
N PHE A 47 10.84 1.81 -4.45
CA PHE A 47 10.51 1.72 -3.03
C PHE A 47 11.05 0.42 -2.44
N THR A 48 11.66 0.52 -1.26
CA THR A 48 12.16 -0.63 -0.50
C THR A 48 11.20 -0.91 0.65
N ALA A 49 10.77 -2.17 0.79
CA ALA A 49 9.95 -2.58 1.92
C ALA A 49 10.73 -2.36 3.22
N VAL A 50 10.10 -1.72 4.21
CA VAL A 50 10.68 -1.58 5.54
C VAL A 50 10.62 -2.95 6.20
N PRO A 51 11.77 -3.55 6.58
CA PRO A 51 11.75 -4.82 7.31
C PRO A 51 10.99 -4.61 8.62
N ALA A 52 10.08 -5.54 8.94
CA ALA A 52 9.15 -5.47 10.06
C ALA A 52 9.87 -5.55 11.43
N ALA A 53 10.60 -4.50 11.80
CA ALA A 53 11.18 -4.32 13.12
C ALA A 53 10.68 -3.03 13.81
N SER A 54 9.84 -2.22 13.17
CA SER A 54 9.34 -0.97 13.79
C SER A 54 8.02 -0.56 13.14
N ALA A 55 7.01 -0.30 13.97
CA ALA A 55 5.59 -0.13 13.65
C ALA A 55 4.90 -1.43 13.19
N SER A 56 4.14 -2.01 14.11
CA SER A 56 3.32 -3.22 13.93
C SER A 56 3.99 -4.58 14.19
N ALA A 57 5.04 -4.72 14.99
CA ALA A 57 5.34 -6.05 15.57
C ALA A 57 4.27 -6.47 16.62
N GLY A 58 3.66 -5.49 17.30
CA GLY A 58 2.52 -5.70 18.19
C GLY A 58 1.16 -5.76 17.48
N THR A 59 1.07 -5.22 16.27
CA THR A 59 -0.18 -5.15 15.48
C THR A 59 -0.17 -6.03 14.23
N ALA A 60 0.96 -6.54 13.72
CA ALA A 60 0.99 -7.48 12.58
C ALA A 60 0.62 -8.89 13.03
N SER A 61 0.96 -9.28 14.26
CA SER A 61 0.46 -10.53 14.85
C SER A 61 -1.04 -10.43 15.22
N ALA A 62 -1.53 -9.23 15.53
CA ALA A 62 -2.95 -8.97 15.83
C ALA A 62 -3.81 -8.67 14.58
N LEU A 63 -3.26 -8.09 13.50
CA LEU A 63 -3.93 -7.82 12.22
C LEU A 63 -3.93 -9.06 11.31
N ALA A 64 -2.90 -9.92 11.38
CA ALA A 64 -2.93 -11.22 10.71
C ALA A 64 -4.08 -12.09 11.25
N ALA A 65 -4.42 -11.96 12.54
CA ALA A 65 -5.58 -12.61 13.14
C ALA A 65 -6.94 -12.02 12.69
N ALA A 66 -6.95 -10.85 12.04
CA ALA A 66 -8.14 -10.14 11.58
C ALA A 66 -8.26 -10.03 10.05
N GLY A 67 -7.46 -10.78 9.28
CA GLY A 67 -7.51 -10.74 7.80
C GLY A 67 -7.02 -9.43 7.19
N THR A 68 -6.19 -8.68 7.93
CA THR A 68 -5.57 -7.42 7.48
C THR A 68 -4.06 -7.60 7.32
N LEU A 69 -3.55 -7.27 6.14
CA LEU A 69 -2.14 -7.30 5.81
C LEU A 69 -1.64 -5.87 5.63
N VAL A 70 -0.56 -5.49 6.28
CA VAL A 70 0.05 -4.16 6.12
C VAL A 70 1.51 -4.29 5.77
N ARG A 71 2.00 -3.42 4.88
CA ARG A 71 3.40 -3.30 4.53
C ARG A 71 3.76 -1.87 4.21
N ASP A 72 4.78 -1.38 4.90
CA ASP A 72 5.35 -0.06 4.69
C ASP A 72 6.59 -0.13 3.81
N PHE A 73 6.80 0.94 3.06
CA PHE A 73 7.88 1.10 2.12
C PHE A 73 8.44 2.51 2.20
N VAL A 74 9.73 2.62 1.94
CA VAL A 74 10.44 3.89 1.92
C VAL A 74 11.30 3.99 0.66
N ARG A 75 11.42 5.19 0.15
CA ARG A 75 12.34 5.56 -0.95
C ARG A 75 13.09 6.82 -0.55
N SER A 76 14.20 7.10 -1.25
CA SER A 76 14.98 8.34 -1.09
C SER A 76 15.42 8.61 0.36
N GLY A 77 15.84 7.58 1.08
CA GLY A 77 16.29 7.69 2.47
C GLY A 77 15.17 8.02 3.47
N GLY A 78 13.91 7.66 3.16
CA GLY A 78 12.76 7.91 4.04
C GLY A 78 12.02 9.21 3.76
N LYS A 79 12.42 9.98 2.75
CA LYS A 79 11.72 11.20 2.31
C LYS A 79 10.43 10.91 1.56
N GLU A 80 10.30 9.70 1.03
CA GLU A 80 9.13 9.23 0.31
C GLU A 80 8.70 7.92 0.95
N THR A 81 7.41 7.80 1.20
CA THR A 81 6.84 6.66 1.91
C THR A 81 5.68 6.09 1.12
N ALA A 82 5.48 4.79 1.22
CA ALA A 82 4.30 4.15 0.69
C ALA A 82 3.83 3.09 1.69
N THR A 83 2.53 2.97 1.85
CA THR A 83 1.92 2.00 2.75
C THR A 83 0.87 1.24 1.95
N ILE A 84 0.93 -0.09 2.00
CA ILE A 84 -0.10 -0.98 1.48
C ILE A 84 -0.81 -1.61 2.66
N THR A 85 -2.12 -1.47 2.70
CA THR A 85 -2.99 -2.14 3.66
C THR A 85 -4.03 -2.93 2.89
N VAL A 86 -4.11 -4.25 3.08
CA VAL A 86 -5.11 -5.10 2.44
C VAL A 86 -6.00 -5.70 3.51
N VAL A 87 -7.30 -5.44 3.45
CA VAL A 87 -8.30 -5.96 4.38
C VAL A 87 -9.21 -6.92 3.63
N THR A 88 -9.53 -8.07 4.23
CA THR A 88 -10.59 -8.94 3.69
C THR A 88 -11.91 -8.62 4.39
N ALA A 89 -12.89 -8.11 3.64
CA ALA A 89 -14.22 -7.80 4.15
C ALA A 89 -15.29 -8.41 3.24
N ASN A 90 -16.30 -9.07 3.82
CA ASN A 90 -17.41 -9.69 3.09
C ASN A 90 -16.97 -10.63 1.93
N GLY A 91 -15.86 -11.36 2.10
CA GLY A 91 -15.32 -12.24 1.08
C GLY A 91 -14.62 -11.53 -0.09
N GLN A 92 -14.40 -10.22 0.00
CA GLN A 92 -13.62 -9.43 -0.95
C GLN A 92 -12.34 -8.93 -0.27
N ALA A 93 -11.23 -9.00 -0.99
CA ALA A 93 -10.02 -8.30 -0.58
C ALA A 93 -10.12 -6.84 -1.03
N VAL A 94 -9.75 -5.92 -0.15
CA VAL A 94 -9.72 -4.48 -0.39
C VAL A 94 -8.33 -3.99 -0.05
N ALA A 95 -7.58 -3.58 -1.07
CA ALA A 95 -6.27 -2.98 -0.93
C ALA A 95 -6.38 -1.45 -0.92
N THR A 96 -5.81 -0.85 0.11
CA THR A 96 -5.57 0.58 0.26
C THR A 96 -4.08 0.82 0.11
N VAL A 97 -3.69 1.57 -0.91
CA VAL A 97 -2.31 1.97 -1.18
C VAL A 97 -2.23 3.48 -1.00
N GLY A 98 -1.43 3.93 -0.03
CA GLY A 98 -1.09 5.33 0.17
C GLY A 98 0.36 5.56 -0.21
N ILE A 99 0.65 6.63 -0.95
CA ILE A 99 2.00 6.99 -1.37
C ILE A 99 2.19 8.48 -1.14
N SER A 100 3.28 8.84 -0.48
CA SER A 100 3.73 10.21 -0.30
C SER A 100 5.08 10.37 -0.99
N VAL A 101 5.10 11.17 -2.05
CA VAL A 101 6.29 11.42 -2.89
C VAL A 101 6.63 12.90 -2.88
N ASN A 102 7.92 13.22 -2.86
CA ASN A 102 8.34 14.62 -2.96
C ASN A 102 7.98 15.16 -4.35
N GLN A 103 7.52 16.41 -4.44
CA GLN A 103 7.13 16.97 -5.74
C GLN A 103 8.28 16.99 -6.74
N SER A 104 9.51 17.16 -6.24
CA SER A 104 10.74 17.13 -7.05
C SER A 104 11.00 15.77 -7.70
N ALA A 105 10.29 14.72 -7.29
CA ALA A 105 10.37 13.38 -7.86
C ALA A 105 9.36 13.13 -8.99
N PHE A 106 8.41 14.06 -9.23
CA PHE A 106 7.60 14.06 -10.44
C PHE A 106 8.49 14.52 -11.60
N LYS A 107 8.98 13.55 -12.39
CA LYS A 107 9.67 13.80 -13.65
C LYS A 107 8.68 13.92 -14.80
#